data_AF-A0A8I2FVW3-F1
#
_entry.id   AF-A0A8I2FVW3-F1
#
_cell.length_a   1.000
_cell.length_b   1.000
_cell.length_c   1.000
_cell.angle_alpha   90.00
_cell.angle_beta   90.00
_cell.angle_gamma   90.00
#
_symmetry.space_group_name_H-M   'P 1'
#
loop_
_entity.id
_entity.type
_entity.pdbx_description
1 polymer ?
#
loop_
_entity_poly.entity_id
_entity_poly.type
_entity_poly.pdbx_seq_one_letter_code
_entity_poly.pdbx_strand_id
1 'polypeptide(L)'
;MAILVLLNNFLHDFSAAGWLFCTVILWSMLRKEIPAGDAGKIIIDTIKTILVLMRLSLGGIILFGVFRALAYKTYEWSAAAGEGQVTLLIVKHIILAFVFVIGVVFYTRARKIVKQGID
;
A
#
# COMPACT_ATOMS: atom_id res chain seq x y z
N MET A 1 -2.61 -15.45 22.00
CA MET A 1 -3.66 -15.27 20.97
C MET A 1 -3.96 -13.79 20.70
N ALA A 2 -4.47 -13.02 21.66
CA ALA A 2 -4.81 -11.59 21.45
C ALA A 2 -3.64 -10.71 20.92
N ILE A 3 -2.42 -10.92 21.44
CA ILE A 3 -1.22 -10.19 20.99
C ILE A 3 -0.89 -10.48 19.51
N LEU A 4 -1.10 -11.72 19.04
CA LEU A 4 -0.82 -12.10 17.65
C LEU A 4 -1.84 -11.47 16.69
N VAL A 5 -3.10 -11.39 17.10
CA VAL A 5 -4.15 -10.70 16.32
C VAL A 5 -3.88 -9.20 16.27
N LEU A 6 -3.51 -8.58 17.40
CA LEU A 6 -3.12 -7.17 17.45
C LEU A 6 -1.92 -6.90 16.55
N LEU A 7 -0.88 -7.72 16.63
CA LEU A 7 0.32 -7.61 15.80
C LEU A 7 -0.01 -7.76 14.31
N ASN A 8 -0.85 -8.73 13.94
CA ASN A 8 -1.29 -8.90 12.55
C ASN A 8 -2.08 -7.68 12.04
N ASN A 9 -2.99 -7.15 12.86
CA ASN A 9 -3.76 -5.95 12.52
C ASN A 9 -2.84 -4.73 12.34
N PHE A 10 -1.85 -4.57 13.23
CA PHE A 10 -0.85 -3.51 13.11
C PHE A 10 0.00 -3.68 11.84
N LEU A 11 0.50 -4.87 11.55
CA LEU A 11 1.34 -5.15 10.38
C LEU A 11 0.57 -4.96 9.06
N HIS A 12 -0.70 -5.36 9.02
CA HIS A 12 -1.60 -5.07 7.90
C HIS A 12 -1.75 -3.57 7.66
N ASP A 13 -2.07 -2.81 8.71
CA ASP A 13 -2.31 -1.37 8.61
C ASP A 13 -0.99 -0.61 8.32
N PHE A 14 0.15 -1.07 8.86
CA PHE A 14 1.49 -0.58 8.52
C PHE A 14 1.82 -0.82 7.05
N SER A 15 1.46 -1.98 6.50
CA SER A 15 1.65 -2.28 5.08
C SER A 15 0.79 -1.37 4.19
N ALA A 16 -0.45 -1.09 4.58
CA ALA A 16 -1.33 -0.13 3.91
C ALA A 16 -0.76 1.30 3.96
N ALA A 17 -0.19 1.71 5.10
CA ALA A 17 0.49 3.00 5.22
C ALA A 17 1.71 3.09 4.29
N GLY A 18 2.54 2.04 4.24
CA GLY A 18 3.68 1.98 3.31
C GLY A 18 3.27 2.14 1.85
N TRP A 19 2.17 1.49 1.45
CA TRP A 19 1.59 1.66 0.12
C TRP A 19 1.14 3.11 -0.14
N LEU A 20 0.43 3.73 0.82
CA LEU A 20 0.00 5.12 0.73
C LEU A 20 1.18 6.08 0.59
N PHE A 21 2.22 5.94 1.43
CA PHE A 21 3.40 6.81 1.36
C PHE A 21 4.13 6.68 0.04
N CYS A 22 4.39 5.46 -0.43
CA CYS A 22 5.03 5.25 -1.72
C CYS A 22 4.20 5.82 -2.88
N THR A 23 2.86 5.71 -2.79
CA THR A 23 1.94 6.28 -3.77
C THR A 23 2.05 7.80 -3.82
N VAL A 24 2.08 8.48 -2.67
CA VAL A 24 2.21 9.95 -2.59
C VAL A 24 3.58 10.40 -3.12
N ILE A 25 4.65 9.68 -2.78
CA ILE A 25 6.00 9.98 -3.28
C ILE A 25 6.05 9.83 -4.80
N LEU A 26 5.55 8.72 -5.35
CA LEU A 26 5.48 8.54 -6.81
C LEU A 26 4.63 9.61 -7.48
N TRP A 27 3.48 9.95 -6.92
CA TRP A 27 2.64 11.03 -7.45
C TRP A 27 3.39 12.37 -7.52
N SER A 28 4.15 12.70 -6.48
CA SER A 28 4.98 13.92 -6.43
C SER A 28 6.12 13.88 -7.46
N MET A 29 6.80 12.73 -7.60
CA MET A 29 7.91 12.56 -8.54
C MET A 29 7.45 12.56 -10.00
N LEU A 30 6.34 11.88 -10.31
CA LEU A 30 5.80 11.76 -11.68
C LEU A 30 5.25 13.06 -12.26
N ARG A 31 5.10 14.10 -11.44
CA ARG A 31 4.73 15.45 -11.90
C ARG A 31 5.92 16.26 -12.38
N LYS A 32 7.14 15.82 -12.08
CA LYS A 32 8.37 16.52 -12.44
C LYS A 32 8.96 15.91 -13.70
N GLU A 33 9.50 16.75 -14.57
CA GLU A 33 10.28 16.27 -15.70
C GLU A 33 11.56 15.59 -15.21
N ILE A 34 11.89 14.45 -15.79
CA ILE A 34 13.11 13.71 -15.45
C ILE A 34 14.25 14.34 -16.27
N PRO A 35 15.24 14.98 -15.63
CA PRO A 35 16.35 15.60 -16.33
C PRO A 35 17.18 14.54 -17.06
N ALA A 36 17.75 14.90 -18.21
CA ALA A 36 18.71 14.06 -18.91
C ALA A 36 20.05 13.97 -18.14
N GLY A 37 20.81 12.90 -18.37
CA GLY A 37 22.12 12.67 -17.74
C GLY A 37 22.05 11.98 -16.37
N ASP A 38 23.07 12.16 -15.54
CA ASP A 38 23.23 11.39 -14.30
C ASP A 38 22.16 11.68 -13.24
N ALA A 39 21.63 12.91 -13.22
CA ALA A 39 20.49 13.26 -12.36
C ALA A 39 19.24 12.43 -12.67
N GLY A 40 18.99 12.15 -13.96
CA GLY A 40 17.88 11.29 -14.40
C GLY A 40 18.06 9.85 -13.94
N LYS A 41 19.28 9.31 -14.02
CA LYS A 41 19.60 7.96 -13.55
C LYS A 41 19.33 7.78 -12.06
N ILE A 42 19.75 8.74 -11.22
CA ILE A 42 19.51 8.73 -9.78
C ILE A 42 18.00 8.72 -9.48
N ILE A 43 17.22 9.52 -10.21
CA ILE A 43 15.76 9.56 -10.06
C ILE A 43 15.14 8.22 -10.46
N ILE A 44 15.57 7.62 -11.57
CA ILE A 44 15.10 6.31 -12.02
C ILE A 44 15.42 5.22 -10.99
N ASP A 45 16.62 5.23 -10.41
CA ASP A 45 17.00 4.25 -9.37
C ASP A 45 16.23 4.47 -8.06
N THR A 46 15.91 5.72 -7.73
CA THR A 46 15.00 6.04 -6.61
C THR A 46 13.61 5.48 -6.88
N ILE A 47 13.07 5.65 -8.10
CA ILE A 47 11.78 5.09 -8.50
C ILE A 47 11.82 3.55 -8.43
N LYS A 48 12.90 2.88 -8.87
CA LYS A 48 13.05 1.42 -8.72
C LYS A 48 12.96 0.98 -7.27
N THR A 49 13.63 1.68 -6.37
CA THR A 49 13.58 1.41 -4.92
C THR A 49 12.14 1.56 -4.39
N ILE A 50 11.45 2.63 -4.77
CA ILE A 50 10.05 2.84 -4.37
C ILE A 50 9.14 1.72 -4.92
N LEU A 51 9.34 1.27 -6.16
CA LEU A 51 8.58 0.15 -6.74
C LEU A 51 8.85 -1.20 -6.03
N VAL A 52 10.04 -1.40 -5.46
CA VAL A 52 10.33 -2.54 -4.59
C VAL A 52 9.56 -2.41 -3.28
N LEU A 53 9.61 -1.25 -2.63
CA LEU A 53 8.87 -0.99 -1.39
C LEU A 53 7.37 -1.18 -1.57
N MET A 54 6.79 -0.68 -2.68
CA MET A 54 5.37 -0.91 -2.99
C MET A 54 5.03 -2.38 -3.14
N ARG A 55 5.91 -3.20 -3.73
CA ARG A 55 5.69 -4.65 -3.84
C ARG A 55 5.74 -5.33 -2.47
N LEU A 56 6.67 -4.92 -1.61
CA LEU A 56 6.75 -5.42 -0.24
C LEU A 56 5.50 -5.03 0.57
N SER A 57 5.06 -3.78 0.47
CA SER A 57 3.82 -3.31 1.09
C SER A 57 2.60 -4.06 0.57
N LEU A 58 2.50 -4.29 -0.74
CA LEU A 58 1.41 -5.09 -1.34
C LEU A 58 1.43 -6.53 -0.82
N GLY A 59 2.60 -7.15 -0.78
CA GLY A 59 2.78 -8.48 -0.21
C GLY A 59 2.33 -8.55 1.25
N GLY A 60 2.67 -7.53 2.05
CA GLY A 60 2.24 -7.40 3.44
C GLY A 60 0.72 -7.25 3.58
N ILE A 61 0.09 -6.35 2.80
CA ILE A 61 -1.37 -6.16 2.79
C ILE A 61 -2.08 -7.49 2.52
N ILE A 62 -1.64 -8.23 1.50
CA ILE A 62 -2.25 -9.51 1.13
C ILE A 62 -2.00 -10.56 2.23
N LEU A 63 -0.76 -10.73 2.67
CA LEU A 63 -0.38 -11.75 3.65
C LEU A 63 -1.14 -11.54 4.97
N PHE A 64 -1.00 -10.37 5.57
CA PHE A 64 -1.65 -10.06 6.86
C PHE A 64 -3.17 -9.92 6.72
N GLY A 65 -3.67 -9.52 5.53
CA GLY A 65 -5.09 -9.48 5.21
C GLY A 65 -5.73 -10.87 5.18
N VAL A 66 -5.05 -11.85 4.56
CA VAL A 66 -5.50 -13.26 4.56
C VAL A 66 -5.51 -13.82 5.98
N PHE A 67 -4.45 -13.61 6.76
CA PHE A 67 -4.42 -14.03 8.18
C PHE A 67 -5.53 -13.35 9.00
N ARG A 68 -5.79 -12.06 8.76
CA ARG A 68 -6.85 -11.31 9.43
C ARG A 68 -8.23 -11.90 9.11
N ALA A 69 -8.50 -12.21 7.84
CA ALA A 69 -9.77 -12.78 7.41
C ALA A 69 -10.02 -14.17 8.02
N LEU A 70 -8.98 -15.00 8.11
CA LEU A 70 -9.06 -16.31 8.77
C LEU A 70 -9.30 -16.19 10.29
N ALA A 71 -8.63 -15.24 10.95
CA ALA A 71 -8.80 -15.00 12.38
C ALA A 71 -10.14 -14.33 12.74
N TYR A 72 -10.73 -13.56 11.80
CA TYR A 72 -12.00 -12.84 11.99
C TYR A 72 -13.17 -13.78 12.30
N LYS A 73 -13.20 -14.95 11.64
CA LYS A 73 -14.25 -15.97 11.81
C LYS A 73 -14.28 -16.56 13.22
N THR A 74 -13.15 -16.51 13.93
CA THR A 74 -12.96 -17.18 15.22
C THR A 74 -13.12 -16.24 16.43
N TYR A 75 -12.97 -14.93 16.24
CA TYR A 75 -12.89 -13.96 17.36
C TYR A 75 -13.91 -12.81 17.32
N GLU A 76 -14.44 -12.41 16.15
CA GLU A 76 -15.26 -11.19 16.03
C GLU A 76 -16.75 -11.41 15.71
N TRP A 77 -17.23 -12.66 15.69
CA TRP A 77 -18.67 -12.96 15.75
C TRP A 77 -19.23 -12.90 17.20
N SER A 78 -18.56 -12.13 18.06
CA SER A 78 -19.03 -11.77 19.39
C SER A 78 -19.76 -10.43 19.29
N ALA A 79 -20.92 -10.35 19.91
CA ALA A 79 -21.92 -9.28 19.87
C ALA A 79 -21.47 -7.85 20.31
N ALA A 80 -20.18 -7.52 20.24
CA ALA A 80 -19.57 -6.30 20.75
C ALA A 80 -19.30 -5.21 19.69
N ALA A 81 -19.45 -5.51 18.39
CA ALA A 81 -19.34 -4.50 17.34
C ALA A 81 -20.66 -3.73 17.22
N GLY A 82 -20.82 -2.66 18.01
CA GLY A 82 -21.96 -1.76 17.88
C GLY A 82 -22.09 -1.21 16.44
N GLU A 83 -23.32 -0.90 16.00
CA GLU A 83 -23.64 -0.54 14.60
C GLU A 83 -22.76 0.57 13.99
N GLY A 84 -22.30 1.52 14.81
CA GLY A 84 -21.40 2.59 14.39
C GLY A 84 -19.98 2.11 14.03
N GLN A 85 -19.47 1.06 14.67
CA GLN A 85 -18.12 0.54 14.45
C GLN A 85 -18.00 -0.14 13.08
N VAL A 86 -19.04 -0.87 12.67
CA VAL A 86 -19.11 -1.52 11.35
C VAL A 86 -19.12 -0.48 10.24
N THR A 87 -19.92 0.58 10.39
CA THR A 87 -19.99 1.69 9.42
C THR A 87 -18.62 2.36 9.26
N LEU A 88 -17.94 2.64 10.37
CA LEU A 88 -16.61 3.27 10.36
C LEU A 88 -15.54 2.38 9.72
N LEU A 89 -15.60 1.07 9.96
CA LEU A 89 -14.77 0.07 9.29
C LEU A 89 -15.00 0.05 7.77
N ILE A 90 -16.25 0.12 7.32
CA ILE A 90 -16.58 0.15 5.88
C ILE A 90 -15.99 1.42 5.24
N VAL A 91 -16.21 2.59 5.84
CA VAL A 91 -15.68 3.86 5.32
C VAL A 91 -14.15 3.82 5.23
N LYS A 92 -13.46 3.29 6.24
CA LYS A 92 -12.00 3.09 6.20
C LYS A 92 -11.59 2.25 4.99
N HIS A 93 -12.27 1.14 4.72
CA HIS A 93 -11.93 0.27 3.59
C HIS A 93 -12.22 0.94 2.24
N ILE A 94 -13.29 1.71 2.10
CA ILE A 94 -13.57 2.47 0.88
C ILE A 94 -12.44 3.47 0.59
N ILE A 95 -12.02 4.23 1.60
CA ILE A 95 -10.92 5.19 1.47
C ILE A 95 -9.61 4.47 1.09
N LEU A 96 -9.28 3.39 1.80
CA LEU A 96 -8.06 2.62 1.53
C LEU A 96 -8.09 1.93 0.16
N ALA A 97 -9.26 1.48 -0.30
CA ALA A 97 -9.44 0.93 -1.65
C ALA A 97 -9.20 2.00 -2.72
N PHE A 98 -9.67 3.23 -2.50
CA PHE A 98 -9.43 4.33 -3.42
C PHE A 98 -7.93 4.66 -3.51
N VAL A 99 -7.25 4.77 -2.36
CA VAL A 99 -5.78 4.95 -2.29
C VAL A 99 -5.06 3.79 -2.98
N PHE A 100 -5.54 2.57 -2.78
CA PHE A 100 -4.98 1.38 -3.41
C PHE A 100 -5.01 1.48 -4.93
N VAL A 101 -6.18 1.77 -5.50
CA VAL A 101 -6.37 1.90 -6.95
C VAL A 101 -5.48 3.00 -7.53
N ILE A 102 -5.42 4.17 -6.87
CA ILE A 102 -4.53 5.26 -7.27
C ILE A 102 -3.05 4.80 -7.25
N GLY A 103 -2.65 4.09 -6.21
CA GLY A 103 -1.30 3.53 -6.11
C GLY A 103 -0.98 2.56 -7.24
N VAL A 104 -1.93 1.72 -7.67
CA VAL A 104 -1.74 0.81 -8.81
C VAL A 104 -1.56 1.60 -10.11
N VAL A 105 -2.32 2.68 -10.31
CA VAL A 105 -2.17 3.55 -11.48
C VAL A 105 -0.78 4.20 -11.51
N PHE A 106 -0.29 4.74 -10.39
CA PHE A 106 1.05 5.32 -10.35
C PHE A 106 2.16 4.28 -10.45
N TYR A 107 1.97 3.10 -9.86
CA TYR A 107 2.90 1.98 -9.99
C TYR A 107 3.07 1.56 -11.45
N THR A 108 1.97 1.39 -12.19
CA THR A 108 2.02 0.99 -13.60
C THR A 108 2.66 2.08 -14.48
N ARG A 109 2.37 3.36 -14.23
CA ARG A 109 3.01 4.48 -14.94
C ARG A 109 4.52 4.56 -14.65
N ALA A 110 4.91 4.53 -13.37
CA ALA A 110 6.31 4.56 -12.96
C ALA A 110 7.10 3.37 -13.52
N ARG A 111 6.50 2.18 -13.55
CA ARG A 111 7.12 0.99 -14.16
C ARG A 111 7.38 1.15 -15.66
N LYS A 112 6.49 1.83 -16.40
CA LYS A 112 6.71 2.12 -17.83
C LYS A 112 7.89 3.07 -18.02
N ILE A 113 7.99 4.12 -17.21
CA ILE A 113 9.09 5.10 -17.27
C ILE A 113 10.44 4.44 -16.98
N VAL A 114 10.51 3.62 -15.92
CA VAL A 114 11.74 2.88 -15.60
C VAL A 114 12.14 1.94 -16.74
N LYS A 115 11.17 1.32 -17.44
CA LYS A 115 11.47 0.47 -18.59
C LYS A 115 12.01 1.25 -19.79
N GLN A 116 11.49 2.47 -20.03
CA GLN A 116 11.89 3.32 -21.16
C GLN A 116 13.22 4.06 -20.92
N GLY A 117 13.55 4.39 -19.67
CA GLY A 117 14.79 5.09 -19.31
C GLY A 117 16.01 4.18 -19.11
N ILE A 118 15.92 2.90 -19.48
CA ILE A 118 17.04 1.94 -19.46
C ILE A 118 17.59 1.69 -20.88
N ASP A 119 16.93 2.23 -21.91
CA ASP A 119 17.42 2.26 -23.31
C ASP A 119 18.25 3.53 -23.56
#